data_AF-A0A2S9IP53-F1
#
_entry.id   AF-A0A2S9IP53-F1
#
_cell.length_a   1.000
_cell.length_b   1.000
_cell.length_c   1.000
_cell.angle_alpha   90.00
_cell.angle_beta   90.00
_cell.angle_gamma   90.00
#
_symmetry.space_group_name_H-M   'P 1'
#
loop_
_entity.id
_entity.type
_entity.pdbx_description
1 polymer ?
#
loop_
_entity_poly.entity_id
_entity_poly.type
_entity_poly.pdbx_seq_one_letter_code
_entity_poly.pdbx_strand_id
1 'polypeptide(L)' 'MQGTAQARVVLPALPSDCRAQEPHAALTVGAEVRSILKRERNALDSANARVGRCAGFYDSTVEEFQ' A
#
# COMPACT_ATOMS: atom_id res chain seq x y z
N MET A 1 -15.91 27.78 32.82
CA MET A 1 -15.32 26.54 32.26
C MET A 1 -14.99 26.80 30.80
N GLN A 2 -13.71 26.80 30.42
CA GLN A 2 -13.31 26.72 29.02
C GLN A 2 -12.81 25.29 28.80
N GLY A 3 -13.49 24.55 27.93
CA GLY A 3 -13.03 23.23 27.51
C GLY A 3 -11.89 23.39 26.52
N THR A 4 -10.72 22.86 26.86
CA THR A 4 -9.61 22.70 25.92
C THR A 4 -10.00 21.61 24.91
N ALA A 5 -10.23 22.01 23.65
CA ALA A 5 -10.38 21.05 22.56
C ALA A 5 -9.03 20.37 22.32
N GLN A 6 -9.00 19.03 22.27
CA GLN A 6 -7.81 18.30 21.83
C GLN A 6 -7.45 18.71 20.40
N ALA A 7 -6.16 18.94 20.16
CA ALA A 7 -5.64 19.26 18.84
C ALA A 7 -6.03 18.14 17.86
N ARG A 8 -6.68 18.51 16.74
CA ARG A 8 -6.85 17.59 15.61
C ARG A 8 -5.46 17.31 15.04
N VAL A 9 -4.99 16.07 15.13
CA VAL A 9 -3.80 15.65 14.38
C VAL A 9 -4.18 15.66 12.89
N VAL A 10 -3.52 16.53 12.13
CA VAL A 10 -3.63 16.53 10.67
C VAL A 10 -2.62 15.52 10.16
N LEU A 11 -3.09 14.34 9.75
CA LEU A 11 -2.21 13.34 9.15
C LEU A 11 -1.70 13.86 7.79
N PRO A 12 -0.43 13.60 7.45
CA PRO A 12 0.08 13.90 6.12
C PRO A 12 -0.69 13.08 5.08
N ALA A 13 -0.79 13.64 3.88
CA ALA A 13 -1.40 12.95 2.75
C ALA A 13 -0.62 11.64 2.49
N LEU A 14 -1.36 10.53 2.38
CA LEU A 14 -0.79 9.25 2.00
C LEU A 14 -0.13 9.37 0.61
N PRO A 15 1.02 8.72 0.37
CA PRO A 15 1.63 8.68 -0.96
C PRO A 15 0.61 8.24 -2.01
N SER A 16 0.65 8.89 -3.17
CA SER A 16 -0.37 8.74 -4.22
C SER A 16 -0.47 7.31 -4.76
N ASP A 17 0.64 6.56 -4.73
CA ASP A 17 0.67 5.17 -5.19
C ASP A 17 0.03 4.20 -4.20
N CYS A 18 -0.15 4.55 -2.92
CA CYS A 18 -0.65 3.63 -1.90
C CYS A 18 -2.08 3.13 -2.12
N ARG A 19 -2.84 3.78 -3.00
CA ARG A 19 -4.18 3.33 -3.43
C ARG A 19 -4.17 2.63 -4.79
N ALA A 20 -3.03 2.60 -5.47
CA ALA A 20 -2.90 1.90 -6.75
C ALA A 20 -3.12 0.41 -6.55
N GLN A 21 -3.82 -0.19 -7.51
CA GLN A 21 -4.01 -1.64 -7.59
C GLN A 21 -2.99 -2.21 -8.57
N GLU A 22 -2.37 -3.32 -8.20
CA GLU A 22 -1.50 -4.04 -9.13
C GLU A 22 -2.36 -4.89 -10.05
N PRO A 23 -2.23 -4.78 -11.38
CA PRO A 23 -2.99 -5.62 -12.28
C PRO A 23 -2.54 -7.09 -12.15
N HIS A 24 -3.50 -8.00 -12.26
CA HIS A 24 -3.21 -9.42 -12.48
C HIS A 24 -2.43 -9.64 -13.77
N ALA A 25 -1.70 -10.76 -13.84
CA ALA A 25 -1.04 -11.17 -15.06
C ALA A 25 -2.09 -11.47 -16.14
N ALA A 26 -1.85 -10.96 -17.35
CA ALA A 26 -2.73 -11.23 -18.48
C ALA A 26 -2.82 -12.74 -18.77
N LEU A 27 -4.06 -13.22 -18.89
CA LEU A 27 -4.38 -14.55 -19.40
C LEU A 27 -4.37 -14.51 -20.93
N THR A 28 -3.49 -15.29 -21.54
CA THR A 28 -3.43 -15.42 -23.00
C THR A 28 -3.77 -16.85 -23.37
N VAL A 29 -4.71 -17.05 -24.29
CA VAL A 29 -5.09 -18.38 -24.76
C VAL A 29 -3.85 -19.07 -25.36
N GLY A 30 -3.60 -20.31 -24.94
CA GLY A 30 -2.44 -21.10 -25.36
C GLY A 30 -1.13 -20.76 -24.65
N ALA A 31 -1.10 -19.76 -23.75
CA ALA A 31 0.07 -19.52 -22.93
C ALA A 31 0.25 -20.60 -21.86
N GLU A 32 1.51 -20.92 -21.59
CA GLU A 32 1.88 -21.89 -20.57
C GLU A 32 1.51 -21.38 -19.16
N VAL A 33 0.83 -22.23 -18.38
CA VAL A 33 0.21 -21.84 -17.10
C VAL A 33 1.25 -21.45 -16.05
N ARG A 34 2.41 -22.13 -15.97
CA ARG A 34 3.46 -21.77 -15.00
C ARG A 34 4.07 -20.40 -15.30
N SER A 35 4.16 -20.01 -16.57
CA SER A 35 4.58 -18.66 -16.96
C SER A 35 3.60 -17.60 -16.45
N ILE A 36 2.30 -17.84 -16.57
CA ILE A 36 1.27 -16.98 -15.98
C ILE A 36 1.43 -16.92 -14.46
N LEU A 37 1.57 -18.06 -13.77
CA LEU A 37 1.76 -18.10 -12.31
C LEU A 37 3.02 -17.35 -11.85
N LYS A 38 4.11 -17.42 -12.60
CA LYS A 38 5.33 -16.63 -12.31
C LYS A 38 5.05 -15.13 -12.41
N ARG A 39 4.31 -14.69 -13.43
CA ARG A 39 3.92 -13.28 -13.57
C ARG A 39 2.99 -12.82 -12.46
N GLU A 40 2.03 -13.65 -12.04
CA GLU A 40 1.16 -13.38 -10.89
C GLU A 40 1.96 -13.23 -9.58
N ARG A 41 2.96 -14.09 -9.35
CA ARG A 41 3.84 -13.96 -8.18
C ARG A 41 4.57 -12.63 -8.17
N ASN A 42 5.09 -12.19 -9.31
CA ASN A 42 5.75 -10.89 -9.41
C ASN A 42 4.78 -9.73 -9.16
N ALA A 43 3.55 -9.81 -9.67
CA ALA A 43 2.51 -8.80 -9.38
C ALA A 43 2.17 -8.77 -7.88
N LEU A 44 2.02 -9.94 -7.25
CA LEU A 44 1.78 -10.02 -5.81
C LEU A 44 2.93 -9.45 -4.99
N ASP A 45 4.18 -9.72 -5.38
CA ASP A 45 5.37 -9.19 -4.70
C ASP A 45 5.39 -7.64 -4.77
N SER A 46 5.10 -7.06 -5.95
CA SER A 46 4.95 -5.61 -6.12
C SER A 46 3.83 -5.02 -5.27
N ALA A 47 2.67 -5.68 -5.22
CA ALA A 47 1.54 -5.25 -4.40
C ALA A 47 1.88 -5.28 -2.91
N ASN A 48 2.51 -6.36 -2.44
CA ASN A 48 2.89 -6.53 -1.03
C ASN A 48 4.00 -5.54 -0.61
N ALA A 49 4.97 -5.28 -1.49
CA ALA A 49 5.98 -4.26 -1.25
C ALA A 49 5.34 -2.87 -1.08
N ARG A 50 4.32 -2.55 -1.88
CA ARG A 50 3.55 -1.31 -1.74
C ARG A 50 2.74 -1.27 -0.44
N VAL A 51 2.03 -2.34 -0.09
CA VAL A 51 1.31 -2.45 1.18
C VAL A 51 2.25 -2.21 2.36
N GLY A 52 3.42 -2.86 2.37
CA GLY A 52 4.42 -2.69 3.44
C GLY A 52 4.89 -1.25 3.58
N ARG A 53 5.29 -0.60 2.49
CA ARG A 53 5.72 0.82 2.53
C ARG A 53 4.61 1.75 2.99
N CYS A 54 3.38 1.52 2.54
CA CYS A 54 2.24 2.38 2.84
C CYS A 54 1.71 2.21 4.27
N ALA A 55 1.82 1.01 4.84
CA ALA A 55 1.59 0.78 6.26
C ALA A 55 2.63 1.54 7.10
N GLY A 56 3.92 1.37 6.76
CA GLY A 56 5.03 2.00 7.49
C GLY A 56 4.99 3.54 7.49
N PHE A 57 4.36 4.18 6.50
CA PHE A 57 4.28 5.65 6.41
C PHE A 57 3.59 6.29 7.63
N TYR A 58 2.51 5.67 8.13
CA TYR A 58 1.83 6.18 9.33
C TYR A 58 2.42 5.61 10.62
N ASP A 59 3.02 4.42 10.58
CA ASP A 59 3.75 3.88 11.73
C ASP A 59 4.91 4.82 12.12
N SER A 60 5.67 5.33 11.15
CA SER A 60 6.73 6.32 11.41
C SER A 60 6.19 7.68 11.87
N THR A 61 4.97 8.04 11.45
CA THR A 61 4.33 9.29 11.88
C THR A 61 3.93 9.23 13.36
N VAL A 62 3.54 8.05 13.87
CA VAL A 62 3.21 7.86 15.29
C VAL A 62 4.45 8.02 16.18
N GLU A 63 5.62 7.56 15.75
CA GLU A 63 6.88 7.71 16.49
C GLU A 63 7.32 9.18 16.64
N GLU A 64 7.05 10.04 15.64
CA GLU A 64 7.39 11.48 15.70
C GLU A 64 6.51 12.30 16.67
N PHE A 65 5.34 11.78 17.06
CA PHE A 65 4.40 12.45 17.96
C PHE A 65 4.35 11.84 19.39
N GLN A 66 5.23 10.88 19.71
CA GLN A 66 5.43 10.32 21.06
C GLN A 66 6.58 11.02 21.79
#